data_AF-A0A9N9WCI4-F1
#
_entry.id   AF-A0A9N9WCI4-F1
#
_cell.length_a   1.000
_cell.length_b   1.000
_cell.length_c   1.000
_cell.angle_alpha   90.00
_cell.angle_beta   90.00
_cell.angle_gamma   90.00
#
_symmetry.space_group_name_H-M   'P 1'
#
loop_
_entity.id
_entity.type
_entity.pdbx_description
1 polymer ?
#
loop_
_entity_poly.entity_id
_entity_poly.type
_entity_poly.pdbx_seq_one_letter_code
_entity_poly.pdbx_strand_id
1 'polypeptide(L)'
;MMYKKYTFSYRNGKRQLVCSSELSKKCKAKLTMDKTGLVVLRANVEHNHPPPVYHKTLDESLQAMKNKFYERVTRLKSLKGKPSQLYTKIEYLQLINLVRISRTKTKNKTPIDYHRCCNFDILREGDTDKLIVPLKDKVGPVRYFTYLEEMFDIIHDTHMSTKHGGRDKMRKLLQPQFKNITREIIMQYLNVCVVCRKKGNKKDTDE
;
A
#
# COMPACT_ATOMS: atom_id res chain seq x y z
N MET A 1 15.19 26.61 -11.16
CA MET A 1 13.86 27.08 -11.64
C MET A 1 13.36 26.15 -12.74
N MET A 2 12.07 25.83 -12.77
CA MET A 2 11.47 25.08 -13.88
C MET A 2 10.68 26.05 -14.78
N TYR A 3 10.90 25.98 -16.09
CA TYR A 3 10.25 26.85 -17.07
C TYR A 3 9.95 26.04 -18.34
N LYS A 4 8.70 26.07 -18.82
CA LYS A 4 8.21 25.32 -19.99
C LYS A 4 8.64 23.83 -20.04
N LYS A 5 8.53 23.13 -18.89
CA LYS A 5 8.92 21.71 -18.70
C LYS A 5 10.43 21.42 -18.71
N TYR A 6 11.28 22.43 -18.75
CA TYR A 6 12.74 22.30 -18.63
C TYR A 6 13.24 22.90 -17.32
N THR A 7 14.36 22.38 -16.81
CA THR A 7 15.00 22.90 -15.60
C THR A 7 16.19 23.77 -15.94
N PHE A 8 16.30 24.87 -15.20
CA PHE A 8 17.33 25.88 -15.34
C PHE A 8 17.98 26.17 -13.98
N SER A 9 19.28 26.41 -14.00
CA SER A 9 20.12 26.67 -12.81
C SER A 9 21.01 27.90 -13.05
N TYR A 10 21.30 28.65 -12.00
CA TYR A 10 22.23 29.78 -12.09
C TYR A 10 23.66 29.30 -12.36
N ARG A 11 24.40 30.05 -13.18
CA ARG A 11 25.81 29.79 -13.45
C ARG A 11 26.57 31.11 -13.50
N ASN A 12 27.56 31.28 -12.64
CA ASN A 12 28.46 32.45 -12.52
C ASN A 12 27.76 33.82 -12.60
N GLY A 13 26.67 34.00 -11.83
CA GLY A 13 25.97 35.27 -11.69
C GLY A 13 24.55 35.12 -11.12
N LYS A 14 23.95 36.21 -10.65
CA LYS A 14 22.59 36.21 -10.03
C LYS A 14 21.43 36.42 -11.01
N ARG A 15 21.71 36.73 -12.28
CA ARG A 15 20.68 37.13 -13.26
C ARG A 15 20.47 36.17 -14.41
N GLN A 16 21.40 35.26 -14.69
CA GLN A 16 21.27 34.33 -15.82
C GLN A 16 21.17 32.89 -15.31
N LEU A 17 20.15 32.17 -15.77
CA LEU A 17 20.03 30.74 -15.61
C LEU A 17 20.30 30.05 -16.94
N VAL A 18 21.03 28.96 -16.87
CA VAL A 18 21.32 28.06 -18.00
C VAL A 18 20.51 26.79 -17.84
N CYS A 19 20.18 26.12 -18.95
CA CYS A 19 19.52 24.83 -18.89
C CYS A 19 20.38 23.81 -18.12
N SER A 20 19.76 22.99 -17.30
CA SER A 20 20.43 21.94 -16.53
C SER A 20 21.17 20.92 -17.39
N SER A 21 20.82 20.81 -18.68
CA SER A 21 21.53 19.96 -19.65
C SER A 21 22.57 20.72 -20.49
N GLU A 22 22.95 21.94 -20.11
CA GLU A 22 24.00 22.72 -20.80
C GLU A 22 25.32 21.95 -20.83
N LEU A 23 25.70 21.32 -19.72
CA LEU A 23 26.93 20.53 -19.64
C LEU A 23 26.81 19.16 -20.29
N SER A 24 25.72 18.44 -20.02
CA SER A 24 25.57 17.04 -20.44
C SER A 24 25.16 16.89 -21.90
N LYS A 25 24.36 17.81 -22.44
CA LYS A 25 23.81 17.76 -23.81
C LYS A 25 24.17 18.99 -24.65
N LYS A 26 25.09 19.83 -24.17
CA LYS A 26 25.50 21.08 -24.84
C LYS A 26 24.32 22.00 -25.16
N CYS A 27 23.28 21.98 -24.32
CA CYS A 27 22.07 22.78 -24.53
C CYS A 27 22.36 24.28 -24.35
N LYS A 28 21.93 25.11 -25.30
CA LYS A 28 22.18 26.56 -25.29
C LYS A 28 21.02 27.39 -24.71
N ALA A 29 19.95 26.75 -24.25
CA ALA A 29 18.80 27.44 -23.67
C ALA A 29 19.19 28.19 -22.39
N LYS A 30 18.75 29.45 -22.28
CA LYS A 30 19.10 30.38 -21.20
C LYS A 30 17.93 31.27 -20.84
N LEU A 31 17.80 31.60 -19.56
CA LEU A 31 16.85 32.56 -19.03
C LEU A 31 17.61 33.72 -18.39
N THR A 32 17.15 34.94 -18.62
CA THR A 32 17.62 36.13 -17.92
C THR A 32 16.52 36.63 -17.02
N MET A 33 16.81 36.72 -15.72
CA MET A 33 15.91 37.21 -14.69
C MET A 33 16.14 38.70 -14.44
N ASP A 34 15.13 39.33 -13.85
CA ASP A 34 15.21 40.67 -13.30
C ASP A 34 16.09 40.72 -12.03
N LYS A 35 16.24 41.92 -11.44
CA LYS A 35 17.07 42.10 -10.23
C LYS A 35 16.50 41.35 -9.02
N THR A 36 15.19 41.13 -8.97
CA THR A 36 14.52 40.43 -7.87
C THR A 36 14.55 38.91 -8.01
N GLY A 37 14.80 38.39 -9.22
CA GLY A 37 14.80 36.97 -9.49
C GLY A 37 13.40 36.37 -9.62
N LEU A 38 12.36 37.20 -9.76
CA LEU A 38 10.97 36.78 -9.84
C LEU A 38 10.43 36.80 -11.28
N VAL A 39 10.97 37.68 -12.13
CA VAL A 39 10.47 37.88 -13.49
C VAL A 39 11.53 37.47 -14.51
N VAL A 40 11.11 36.68 -15.51
CA VAL A 40 11.95 36.35 -16.67
C VAL A 40 11.90 37.54 -17.65
N LEU A 41 13.02 38.25 -17.80
CA LEU A 41 13.16 39.36 -18.75
C LEU A 41 13.39 38.90 -20.19
N ARG A 42 14.18 37.83 -20.37
CA ARG A 42 14.49 37.24 -21.69
C ARG A 42 14.60 35.73 -21.57
N ALA A 43 14.10 35.01 -22.56
CA ALA A 43 14.14 33.56 -22.59
C ALA A 43 14.56 33.05 -23.97
N ASN A 44 15.69 32.35 -24.03
CA ASN A 44 16.01 31.45 -25.13
C ASN A 44 15.56 30.04 -24.73
N VAL A 45 14.50 29.55 -25.37
CA VAL A 45 13.81 28.29 -25.05
C VAL A 45 14.03 27.22 -26.10
N GLU A 46 14.94 27.43 -27.04
CA GLU A 46 15.29 26.40 -28.01
C GLU A 46 16.17 25.34 -27.34
N HIS A 47 15.61 24.14 -27.21
CA HIS A 47 16.29 22.99 -26.64
C HIS A 47 16.62 21.99 -27.75
N ASN A 48 17.85 21.49 -27.74
CA ASN A 48 18.33 20.40 -28.59
C ASN A 48 18.05 19.00 -27.99
N HIS A 49 17.19 18.93 -26.97
CA HIS A 49 16.87 17.68 -26.30
C HIS A 49 15.41 17.70 -25.82
N PRO A 50 14.77 16.52 -25.72
CA PRO A 50 13.45 16.43 -25.11
C PRO A 50 13.52 16.82 -23.62
N PRO A 51 12.40 17.27 -23.03
CA PRO A 51 12.33 17.54 -21.60
C PRO A 51 12.80 16.33 -20.77
N PRO A 52 13.47 16.54 -19.62
CA PRO A 52 13.81 15.45 -18.71
C PRO A 52 12.54 14.71 -18.27
N VAL A 53 12.55 13.38 -18.35
CA VAL A 53 11.47 12.54 -17.81
C VAL A 53 11.74 12.33 -16.32
N TYR A 54 10.90 12.90 -15.47
CA TYR A 54 10.96 12.71 -14.02
C TYR A 54 10.20 11.44 -13.66
N HIS A 55 10.90 10.40 -13.19
CA HIS A 55 10.26 9.24 -12.58
C HIS A 55 9.95 9.57 -11.10
N LYS A 56 8.68 9.81 -10.76
CA LYS A 56 8.23 9.92 -9.36
C LYS A 56 8.01 8.52 -8.79
N THR A 57 9.03 7.91 -8.17
CA THR A 57 9.09 6.44 -7.94
C THR A 57 8.63 5.91 -6.58
N LEU A 58 7.88 6.66 -5.78
CA LEU A 58 7.36 6.14 -4.50
C LEU A 58 5.90 5.71 -4.59
N ASP A 59 5.03 6.60 -5.09
CA ASP A 59 3.58 6.38 -5.06
C ASP A 59 3.12 5.35 -6.11
N GLU A 60 3.64 5.46 -7.35
CA GLU A 60 3.35 4.50 -8.43
C GLU A 60 3.90 3.09 -8.11
N SER A 61 5.03 3.00 -7.40
CA SER A 61 5.63 1.73 -7.02
C SER A 61 4.82 1.02 -5.93
N LEU A 62 4.32 1.77 -4.94
CA LEU A 62 3.45 1.24 -3.90
C LEU A 62 2.11 0.81 -4.48
N GLN A 63 1.50 1.63 -5.34
CA GLN A 63 0.25 1.28 -6.00
C GLN A 63 0.39 0.04 -6.90
N ALA A 64 1.50 -0.09 -7.62
CA ALA A 64 1.78 -1.30 -8.41
C ALA A 64 1.93 -2.55 -7.52
N MET A 65 2.56 -2.45 -6.34
CA MET A 65 2.59 -3.55 -5.37
C MET A 65 1.20 -3.88 -4.83
N LYS A 66 0.41 -2.86 -4.48
CA LYS A 66 -0.95 -2.99 -3.97
C LYS A 66 -1.85 -3.73 -4.96
N ASN A 67 -1.83 -3.32 -6.23
CA ASN A 67 -2.58 -3.96 -7.31
C ASN A 67 -2.18 -5.43 -7.50
N LYS A 68 -0.87 -5.72 -7.55
CA LYS A 68 -0.36 -7.11 -7.66
C LYS A 68 -0.75 -7.97 -6.47
N PHE A 69 -0.74 -7.40 -5.27
CA PHE A 69 -1.17 -8.11 -4.07
C PHE A 69 -2.66 -8.48 -4.16
N TYR A 70 -3.53 -7.54 -4.53
CA TYR A 70 -4.96 -7.79 -4.68
C TYR A 70 -5.28 -8.84 -5.73
N GLU A 71 -4.62 -8.79 -6.88
CA GLU A 71 -4.78 -9.80 -7.92
C GLU A 71 -4.45 -11.20 -7.39
N ARG A 72 -3.31 -11.35 -6.71
CA ARG A 72 -2.88 -12.63 -6.14
C ARG A 72 -3.82 -13.13 -5.05
N VAL A 73 -4.27 -12.26 -4.15
CA VAL A 73 -5.19 -12.63 -3.07
C VAL A 73 -6.58 -12.98 -3.61
N THR A 74 -7.06 -12.26 -4.62
CA THR A 74 -8.34 -12.54 -5.29
C THR A 74 -8.29 -13.88 -6.02
N ARG A 75 -7.17 -14.18 -6.70
CA ARG A 75 -6.93 -15.49 -7.30
C ARG A 75 -6.91 -16.61 -6.26
N LEU A 76 -6.38 -16.36 -5.06
CA LEU A 76 -6.46 -17.35 -3.97
C LEU A 76 -7.90 -17.55 -3.47
N LYS A 77 -8.72 -16.49 -3.45
CA LYS A 77 -10.14 -16.58 -3.09
C LYS A 77 -10.92 -17.47 -4.07
N SER A 78 -10.64 -17.39 -5.36
CA SER A 78 -11.32 -18.23 -6.38
C SER A 78 -10.87 -19.69 -6.40
N LEU A 79 -9.62 -19.97 -6.05
CA LEU A 79 -9.07 -21.33 -6.07
C LEU A 79 -9.45 -22.16 -4.83
N LYS A 80 -9.95 -21.54 -3.76
CA LYS A 80 -10.32 -22.25 -2.53
C LYS A 80 -11.77 -22.73 -2.58
N GLY A 81 -11.96 -24.04 -2.48
CA GLY A 81 -13.28 -24.66 -2.33
C GLY A 81 -13.96 -24.43 -0.96
N LYS A 82 -13.35 -23.65 -0.05
CA LYS A 82 -13.95 -23.21 1.23
C LYS A 82 -14.09 -21.69 1.22
N PRO A 83 -15.14 -21.12 1.83
CA PRO A 83 -15.32 -19.68 1.90
C PRO A 83 -14.09 -19.05 2.56
N SER A 84 -13.29 -18.34 1.78
CA SER A 84 -12.11 -17.65 2.28
C SER A 84 -12.56 -16.54 3.23
N GLN A 85 -11.89 -16.36 4.38
CA GLN A 85 -12.10 -15.22 5.29
C GLN A 85 -11.52 -13.90 4.72
N LEU A 86 -11.61 -13.74 3.40
CA LEU A 86 -11.14 -12.61 2.62
C LEU A 86 -12.36 -11.81 2.17
N TYR A 87 -12.46 -10.60 2.71
CA TYR A 87 -13.61 -9.73 2.52
C TYR A 87 -13.17 -8.47 1.76
N THR A 88 -13.95 -8.09 0.75
CA THR A 88 -13.95 -6.71 0.27
C THR A 88 -14.51 -5.80 1.36
N LYS A 89 -14.28 -4.49 1.24
CA LYS A 89 -14.85 -3.52 2.18
C LYS A 89 -16.37 -3.63 2.26
N ILE A 90 -17.03 -3.84 1.13
CA ILE A 90 -18.48 -3.99 1.05
C ILE A 90 -18.94 -5.26 1.77
N GLU A 91 -18.32 -6.41 1.46
CA GLU A 91 -18.63 -7.69 2.12
C GLU A 91 -18.42 -7.62 3.64
N TYR A 92 -17.37 -6.91 4.09
CA TYR A 92 -17.05 -6.72 5.49
C TYR A 92 -18.16 -5.94 6.23
N LEU A 93 -18.58 -4.80 5.68
CA LEU A 93 -19.65 -3.99 6.27
C LEU A 93 -20.99 -4.73 6.26
N GLN A 94 -21.30 -5.45 5.19
CA GLN A 94 -22.47 -6.31 5.12
C GLN A 94 -22.43 -7.39 6.21
N LEU A 95 -21.27 -8.01 6.43
CA LEU A 95 -21.11 -9.03 7.46
C LEU A 95 -21.33 -8.45 8.87
N ILE A 96 -20.84 -7.24 9.15
CA ILE A 96 -21.13 -6.53 10.43
C ILE A 96 -22.64 -6.39 10.62
N ASN A 97 -23.35 -5.88 9.62
CA ASN A 97 -24.80 -5.69 9.70
C ASN A 97 -25.53 -7.02 9.90
N LEU A 98 -25.14 -8.07 9.17
CA LEU A 98 -25.71 -9.40 9.31
C LEU A 98 -25.47 -10.00 10.69
N VAL A 99 -24.28 -9.81 11.27
CA VAL A 99 -23.97 -10.25 12.63
C VAL A 99 -24.83 -9.50 13.65
N ARG A 100 -25.02 -8.19 13.52
CA ARG A 100 -25.94 -7.42 14.38
C ARG A 100 -27.36 -7.99 14.33
N ILE A 101 -27.89 -8.20 13.13
CA ILE A 101 -29.23 -8.77 12.92
C ILE A 101 -29.32 -10.17 13.54
N SER A 102 -28.33 -11.03 13.31
CA SER A 102 -28.31 -12.39 13.87
C SER A 102 -28.23 -12.40 15.41
N ARG A 103 -27.66 -11.37 16.03
CA ARG A 103 -27.63 -11.19 17.49
C ARG A 103 -28.96 -10.67 18.05
N THR A 104 -29.67 -9.78 17.35
CA THR A 104 -30.96 -9.25 17.81
C THR A 104 -32.12 -10.22 17.65
N LYS A 105 -32.00 -11.19 16.73
CA LYS A 105 -33.00 -12.26 16.55
C LYS A 105 -33.10 -13.16 17.78
N THR A 106 -34.27 -13.14 18.41
CA THR A 106 -34.66 -14.05 19.51
C THR A 106 -35.59 -15.18 19.04
N LYS A 107 -36.37 -14.97 17.97
CA LYS A 107 -37.28 -15.95 17.35
C LYS A 107 -36.83 -16.27 15.92
N ASN A 108 -37.17 -17.47 15.42
CA ASN A 108 -36.88 -17.93 14.05
C ASN A 108 -35.39 -17.84 13.67
N LYS A 109 -34.50 -18.15 14.61
CA LYS A 109 -33.06 -18.07 14.39
C LYS A 109 -32.60 -19.23 13.51
N THR A 110 -32.07 -18.90 12.33
CA THR A 110 -31.63 -19.91 11.36
C THR A 110 -30.27 -20.49 11.74
N PRO A 111 -29.88 -21.68 11.22
CA PRO A 111 -28.54 -22.23 11.42
C PRO A 111 -27.42 -21.25 11.04
N ILE A 112 -27.63 -20.42 10.02
CA ILE A 112 -26.69 -19.39 9.58
C ILE A 112 -26.54 -18.29 10.65
N ASP A 113 -27.64 -17.88 11.29
CA ASP A 113 -27.61 -16.89 12.36
C ASP A 113 -26.80 -17.40 13.56
N TYR A 114 -26.96 -18.67 13.94
CA TYR A 114 -26.13 -19.31 14.98
C TYR A 114 -24.67 -19.39 14.56
N HIS A 115 -24.38 -19.82 13.33
CA HIS A 115 -23.03 -19.89 12.80
C HIS A 115 -22.32 -18.52 12.85
N ARG A 116 -23.02 -17.44 12.47
CA ARG A 116 -22.48 -16.08 12.56
C ARG A 116 -22.13 -15.69 13.99
N CYS A 117 -23.07 -15.85 14.92
CA CYS A 117 -22.84 -15.52 16.34
C CYS A 117 -21.71 -16.36 16.97
N CYS A 118 -21.52 -17.59 16.50
CA CYS A 118 -20.47 -18.47 17.00
C CYS A 118 -19.06 -18.13 16.50
N ASN A 119 -18.94 -17.48 15.33
CA ASN A 119 -17.66 -17.22 14.67
C ASN A 119 -17.27 -15.74 14.65
N PHE A 120 -18.24 -14.84 14.84
CA PHE A 120 -18.04 -13.40 14.74
C PHE A 120 -18.69 -12.67 15.90
N ASP A 121 -17.99 -11.64 16.37
CA ASP A 121 -18.51 -10.63 17.28
C ASP A 121 -18.12 -9.23 16.79
N ILE A 122 -18.73 -8.20 17.36
CA ILE A 122 -18.51 -6.81 16.99
C ILE A 122 -18.00 -6.07 18.23
N LEU A 123 -16.85 -5.42 18.06
CA LEU A 123 -16.29 -4.51 19.04
C LEU A 123 -16.46 -3.08 18.53
N ARG A 124 -16.99 -2.20 19.38
CA ARG A 124 -17.12 -0.77 19.07
C ARG A 124 -15.87 -0.04 19.56
N GLU A 125 -15.11 0.51 18.63
CA GLU A 125 -13.93 1.36 18.91
C GLU A 125 -14.24 2.78 18.42
N GLY A 126 -14.57 3.66 19.38
CA GLY A 126 -15.07 5.01 19.09
C GLY A 126 -16.37 4.97 18.28
N ASP A 127 -16.32 5.58 17.10
CA ASP A 127 -17.47 5.64 16.17
C ASP A 127 -17.48 4.51 15.14
N THR A 128 -16.49 3.60 15.19
CA THR A 128 -16.38 2.52 14.21
C THR A 128 -16.62 1.15 14.83
N ASP A 129 -17.36 0.31 14.12
CA ASP A 129 -17.56 -1.08 14.48
C ASP A 129 -16.54 -1.96 13.78
N LYS A 130 -15.85 -2.79 14.56
CA LYS A 130 -14.84 -3.73 14.08
C LYS A 130 -15.31 -5.16 14.33
N LEU A 131 -15.14 -6.00 13.31
CA LEU A 131 -15.42 -7.43 13.40
C LEU A 131 -14.29 -8.15 14.12
N ILE A 132 -14.61 -8.94 15.15
CA ILE A 132 -13.65 -9.66 15.98
C ILE A 132 -14.04 -11.14 16.13
N VAL A 133 -13.11 -11.96 16.61
CA VAL A 133 -13.39 -13.32 17.06
C VAL A 133 -14.15 -13.27 18.39
N PRO A 134 -15.27 -14.00 18.57
CA PRO A 134 -16.01 -14.04 19.82
C PRO A 134 -15.14 -14.44 21.01
N LEU A 135 -15.26 -13.69 22.11
CA LEU A 135 -14.58 -13.91 23.37
C LEU A 135 -15.34 -14.98 24.19
N LYS A 136 -15.34 -16.22 23.73
CA LYS A 136 -15.94 -17.37 24.44
C LYS A 136 -15.03 -17.88 25.56
N ASP A 137 -14.74 -17.03 26.55
CA ASP A 137 -13.99 -17.37 27.77
C ASP A 137 -12.46 -17.54 27.60
N LYS A 138 -11.87 -17.02 26.52
CA LYS A 138 -10.42 -17.06 26.31
C LYS A 138 -9.72 -15.85 26.95
N VAL A 139 -8.88 -16.10 27.95
CA VAL A 139 -7.86 -15.14 28.42
C VAL A 139 -6.83 -15.00 27.30
N GLY A 140 -7.04 -14.06 26.39
CA GLY A 140 -6.16 -13.87 25.23
C GLY A 140 -6.44 -12.56 24.51
N PRO A 141 -5.51 -12.12 23.65
CA PRO A 141 -5.67 -10.87 22.91
C PRO A 141 -6.89 -10.94 21.99
N VAL A 142 -7.60 -9.81 21.87
CA VAL A 142 -8.68 -9.65 20.90
C VAL A 142 -8.12 -9.83 19.50
N ARG A 143 -8.79 -10.67 18.70
CA ARG A 143 -8.39 -10.96 17.31
C ARG A 143 -9.37 -10.33 16.35
N TYR A 144 -8.88 -9.38 15.55
CA TYR A 144 -9.66 -8.63 14.59
C TYR A 144 -9.72 -9.33 13.24
N PHE A 145 -10.81 -9.08 12.52
CA PHE A 145 -10.92 -9.31 11.09
C PHE A 145 -10.76 -7.97 10.36
N THR A 146 -10.02 -7.99 9.27
CA THR A 146 -9.79 -6.82 8.41
C THR A 146 -10.30 -7.08 7.00
N TYR A 147 -10.53 -6.02 6.22
CA TYR A 147 -10.85 -6.13 4.79
C TYR A 147 -9.59 -6.02 3.93
N LEU A 148 -9.67 -6.44 2.66
CA LEU A 148 -8.52 -6.61 1.77
C LEU A 148 -7.60 -5.38 1.69
N GLU A 149 -8.15 -4.18 1.64
CA GLU A 149 -7.35 -2.96 1.51
C GLU A 149 -6.58 -2.66 2.80
N GLU A 150 -7.27 -2.71 3.94
CA GLU A 150 -6.67 -2.54 5.27
C GLU A 150 -5.63 -3.64 5.56
N MET A 151 -5.83 -4.87 5.07
CA MET A 151 -4.84 -5.94 5.17
C MET A 151 -3.51 -5.55 4.51
N PHE A 152 -3.54 -4.95 3.32
CA PHE A 152 -2.32 -4.56 2.62
C PHE A 152 -1.55 -3.53 3.44
N ASP A 153 -2.24 -2.49 3.90
CA ASP A 153 -1.63 -1.39 4.64
C ASP A 153 -1.00 -1.90 5.96
N ILE A 154 -1.73 -2.71 6.74
CA ILE A 154 -1.21 -3.34 7.97
C ILE A 154 0.04 -4.19 7.71
N ILE A 155 0.01 -5.03 6.67
CA ILE A 155 1.15 -5.89 6.33
C ILE A 155 2.32 -5.03 5.84
N HIS A 156 2.06 -4.00 5.04
CA HIS A 156 3.08 -3.09 4.53
C HIS A 156 3.80 -2.38 5.67
N ASP A 157 3.04 -1.76 6.57
CA ASP A 157 3.59 -1.00 7.71
C ASP A 157 4.37 -1.90 8.66
N THR A 158 3.86 -3.10 8.94
CA THR A 158 4.57 -4.10 9.76
C THR A 158 5.85 -4.57 9.07
N HIS A 159 5.83 -4.72 7.75
CA HIS A 159 7.00 -5.12 6.98
C HIS A 159 8.08 -4.03 6.94
N MET A 160 7.67 -2.77 6.77
CA MET A 160 8.57 -1.61 6.79
C MET A 160 9.17 -1.40 8.18
N SER A 161 8.35 -1.39 9.24
CA SER A 161 8.80 -1.22 10.63
C SER A 161 9.79 -2.29 11.08
N THR A 162 9.62 -3.53 10.59
CA THR A 162 10.54 -4.63 10.90
C THR A 162 11.80 -4.67 10.03
N LYS A 163 12.01 -3.66 9.17
CA LYS A 163 13.09 -3.53 8.18
C LYS A 163 13.13 -4.71 7.22
N HIS A 164 12.04 -4.91 6.49
CA HIS A 164 11.82 -6.05 5.61
C HIS A 164 11.83 -7.39 6.34
N GLY A 165 11.08 -7.48 7.45
CA GLY A 165 10.93 -8.71 8.22
C GLY A 165 10.43 -9.88 7.38
N GLY A 166 11.10 -11.02 7.50
CA GLY A 166 10.69 -12.26 6.83
C GLY A 166 9.38 -12.84 7.37
N ARG A 167 8.88 -13.88 6.69
CA ARG A 167 7.60 -14.54 6.97
C ARG A 167 7.34 -14.82 8.45
N ASP A 168 8.29 -15.44 9.14
CA ASP A 168 8.06 -15.90 10.51
C ASP A 168 8.06 -14.74 11.51
N LYS A 169 8.82 -13.67 11.25
CA LYS A 169 8.79 -12.42 12.02
C LYS A 169 7.44 -11.73 11.85
N MET A 170 7.00 -11.56 10.60
CA MET A 170 5.68 -10.98 10.27
C MET A 170 4.54 -11.76 10.92
N ARG A 171 4.60 -13.10 10.85
CA ARG A 171 3.59 -13.99 11.43
C ARG A 171 3.45 -13.81 12.95
N LYS A 172 4.59 -13.73 13.66
CA LYS A 172 4.61 -13.55 15.11
C LYS A 172 3.98 -12.22 15.55
N LEU A 173 4.10 -11.17 14.74
CA LEU A 173 3.53 -9.85 15.06
C LEU A 173 2.04 -9.75 14.70
N LEU A 174 1.63 -10.32 13.56
CA LEU A 174 0.29 -10.10 13.00
C LEU A 174 -0.75 -11.12 13.48
N GLN A 175 -0.41 -12.41 13.60
CA GLN A 175 -1.41 -13.44 13.94
C GLN A 175 -2.05 -13.31 15.33
N PRO A 176 -1.35 -12.80 16.37
CA PRO A 176 -1.98 -12.55 17.67
C PRO A 176 -3.08 -11.50 17.60
N GLN A 177 -2.99 -10.54 16.67
CA GLN A 177 -3.92 -9.42 16.53
C GLN A 177 -4.97 -9.67 15.46
N PHE A 178 -4.64 -10.38 14.38
CA PHE A 178 -5.53 -10.55 13.24
C PHE A 178 -5.82 -12.02 12.95
N LYS A 179 -7.12 -12.34 12.78
CA LYS A 179 -7.57 -13.70 12.51
C LYS A 179 -7.37 -14.09 11.04
N ASN A 180 -7.66 -13.17 10.11
CA ASN A 180 -7.66 -13.44 8.67
C ASN A 180 -6.37 -13.04 7.93
N ILE A 181 -5.38 -12.48 8.64
CA ILE A 181 -4.01 -12.32 8.11
C ILE A 181 -3.23 -13.63 8.35
N THR A 182 -3.39 -14.57 7.42
CA THR A 182 -2.74 -15.89 7.51
C THR A 182 -1.30 -15.86 6.97
N ARG A 183 -0.55 -16.92 7.25
CA ARG A 183 0.81 -17.12 6.69
C ARG A 183 0.81 -17.01 5.16
N GLU A 184 -0.21 -17.52 4.50
CA GLU A 184 -0.33 -17.48 3.04
C GLU A 184 -0.47 -16.05 2.51
N ILE A 185 -1.28 -15.22 3.18
CA ILE A 185 -1.47 -13.81 2.80
C ILE A 185 -0.16 -13.03 2.96
N ILE A 186 0.55 -13.25 4.08
CA ILE A 186 1.89 -12.69 4.29
C ILE A 186 2.85 -13.11 3.18
N MET A 187 2.81 -14.37 2.75
CA MET A 187 3.64 -14.84 1.64
C MET A 187 3.30 -14.15 0.31
N GLN A 188 2.01 -13.95 -0.01
CA GLN A 188 1.64 -13.20 -1.21
C GLN A 188 2.20 -11.77 -1.20
N TYR A 189 2.18 -11.12 -0.04
CA TYR A 189 2.77 -9.80 0.12
C TYR A 189 4.31 -9.82 -0.08
N LEU A 190 5.01 -10.75 0.58
CA LEU A 190 6.47 -10.84 0.45
C LEU A 190 6.92 -11.11 -1.00
N ASN A 191 6.12 -11.84 -1.78
CA ASN A 191 6.38 -12.12 -3.19
C ASN A 191 6.23 -10.88 -4.09
N VAL A 192 5.45 -9.87 -3.68
CA VAL A 192 5.32 -8.60 -4.42
C VAL A 192 6.33 -7.55 -3.95
N CYS A 193 6.91 -7.71 -2.76
CA CYS A 193 7.92 -6.79 -2.25
C CYS A 193 9.19 -6.80 -3.11
N VAL A 194 9.49 -5.65 -3.72
CA VAL A 194 10.63 -5.47 -4.62
C VAL A 194 11.97 -5.79 -3.92
N VAL A 195 12.14 -5.34 -2.68
CA VAL A 195 13.38 -5.52 -1.92
C VAL A 195 13.58 -7.00 -1.55
N CYS A 196 12.54 -7.66 -1.04
CA CYS A 196 12.61 -9.08 -0.69
C CYS A 196 12.85 -9.96 -1.92
N ARG A 197 12.22 -9.64 -3.06
CA ARG A 197 12.39 -10.39 -4.30
C ARG A 197 13.82 -10.28 -4.85
N LYS A 198 14.42 -9.08 -4.84
CA LYS A 198 15.81 -8.87 -5.26
C LYS A 198 16.82 -9.63 -4.39
N LYS A 199 16.53 -9.80 -3.10
CA LYS A 199 17.38 -10.57 -2.18
C LYS A 199 17.27 -12.09 -2.39
N GLY A 200 16.11 -12.58 -2.84
CA GLY A 200 15.90 -13.99 -3.18
C GLY A 200 16.71 -14.41 -4.40
N ASN A 201 16.65 -13.63 -5.49
CA ASN A 201 17.33 -13.95 -6.76
C ASN A 201 18.87 -13.93 -6.68
N LYS A 202 19.47 -13.33 -5.64
CA LYS A 202 20.93 -13.32 -5.47
C LYS A 202 21.51 -14.63 -4.92
N LYS A 203 20.67 -15.58 -4.49
CA LYS A 203 21.14 -16.84 -3.90
C LYS A 203 21.39 -17.96 -4.92
N ASP A 204 20.96 -17.77 -6.17
CA ASP A 204 20.99 -18.83 -7.19
C ASP A 204 22.08 -18.60 -8.26
N THR A 205 23.12 -17.81 -7.97
CA THR A 205 24.18 -17.46 -8.96
C THR A 205 25.61 -17.77 -8.49
N ASP A 206 25.77 -18.39 -7.33
CA ASP A 206 27.07 -18.82 -6.81
C ASP A 206 27.02 -20.33 -6.51
N GLU A 207 26.98 -21.15 -7.56
CA GLU A 207 27.39 -22.57 -7.53
C GLU A 207 27.93 -22.99 -8.91
#